data_AF-A0A353WIF6-F1
#
_entry.id   AF-A0A353WIF6-F1
#
_cell.length_a   1.000
_cell.length_b   1.000
_cell.length_c   1.000
_cell.angle_alpha   90.00
_cell.angle_beta   90.00
_cell.angle_gamma   90.00
#
_symmetry.space_group_name_H-M   'P 1'
#
loop_
_entity.id
_entity.type
_entity.pdbx_description
1 polymer ?
#
loop_
_entity_poly.entity_id
_entity_poly.type
_entity_poly.pdbx_seq_one_letter_code
_entity_poly.pdbx_strand_id
1 'polypeptide(L)'
;ISPFMIENYRAKRKKSRKKDGSLIKPATINREIEVLRKMFNIAIDNGWAIENPCSSRKIRPFREDNKKERYLEPEEENRLLNACTGEYEYMRPIVVCALHTGMRRGEILNLKWDCVDLKNRYITLL
;
A
#
# COMPACT_ATOMS: atom_id res chain seq x y z
N ILE A 1 -1.89 -22.64 -18.55
CA ILE A 1 -1.41 -22.49 -17.14
C ILE A 1 -2.34 -23.28 -16.25
N SER A 2 -1.82 -24.20 -15.43
CA SER A 2 -2.65 -25.03 -14.53
C SER A 2 -2.60 -24.52 -13.07
N PRO A 3 -3.62 -24.85 -12.24
CA PRO A 3 -3.60 -24.57 -10.80
C PRO A 3 -2.34 -25.10 -10.09
N PHE A 4 -1.83 -26.27 -10.51
CA PHE A 4 -0.62 -26.86 -9.95
C PHE A 4 0.63 -26.00 -10.21
N MET A 5 0.76 -25.41 -11.41
CA MET A 5 1.87 -24.49 -11.71
C MET A 5 1.84 -23.26 -10.79
N ILE A 6 0.64 -22.77 -10.48
CA ILE A 6 0.43 -21.60 -9.62
C ILE A 6 0.80 -21.94 -8.16
N GLU A 7 0.41 -23.11 -7.66
CA GLU A 7 0.82 -23.55 -6.31
C GLU A 7 2.34 -23.75 -6.20
N ASN A 8 2.98 -24.33 -7.22
CA ASN A 8 4.44 -24.45 -7.25
C ASN A 8 5.13 -23.07 -7.25
N TYR A 9 4.59 -22.12 -8.02
CA TYR A 9 5.05 -20.74 -7.98
C TYR A 9 4.93 -20.14 -6.58
N ARG A 10 3.76 -20.26 -5.94
CA ARG A 10 3.52 -19.74 -4.58
C ARG A 10 4.50 -20.33 -3.57
N ALA A 11 4.74 -21.65 -3.63
CA ALA A 11 5.68 -22.34 -2.74
C ALA A 11 7.13 -21.86 -2.93
N LYS A 12 7.57 -21.69 -4.18
CA LYS A 12 8.90 -21.16 -4.51
C LYS A 12 9.03 -19.69 -4.09
N ARG A 13 8.01 -18.88 -4.37
CA ARG A 13 8.01 -17.44 -4.09
C ARG A 13 8.05 -17.15 -2.60
N LYS A 14 7.38 -17.96 -1.78
CA LYS A 14 7.42 -17.87 -0.31
C LYS A 14 8.83 -18.08 0.27
N LYS A 15 9.68 -18.86 -0.40
CA LYS A 15 11.09 -19.09 0.00
C LYS A 15 12.07 -18.06 -0.58
N SER A 16 11.59 -17.19 -1.46
CA SER A 16 12.43 -16.16 -2.08
C SER A 16 12.66 -14.98 -1.13
N ARG A 17 13.73 -14.23 -1.37
CA ARG A 17 14.09 -13.03 -0.61
C ARG A 17 13.91 -11.77 -1.46
N LYS A 18 13.60 -10.67 -0.79
CA LYS A 18 13.64 -9.32 -1.37
C LYS A 18 15.09 -8.84 -1.48
N LYS A 19 15.29 -7.68 -2.11
CA LYS A 19 16.60 -7.02 -2.22
C LYS A 19 17.26 -6.74 -0.86
N ASP A 20 16.44 -6.47 0.16
CA ASP A 20 16.88 -6.25 1.55
C ASP A 20 17.18 -7.55 2.32
N GLY A 21 17.13 -8.71 1.67
CA GLY A 21 17.35 -10.02 2.28
C GLY A 21 16.16 -10.56 3.07
N SER A 22 15.10 -9.79 3.29
CA SER A 22 13.90 -10.26 4.00
C SER A 22 13.09 -11.24 3.16
N LEU A 23 12.38 -12.17 3.84
CA LEU A 23 11.47 -13.10 3.17
C LEU A 23 10.25 -12.35 2.61
N ILE A 24 9.70 -12.89 1.53
CA ILE A 24 8.51 -12.32 0.90
C ILE A 24 7.28 -12.59 1.78
N LYS A 25 6.52 -11.53 2.07
CA LYS A 25 5.31 -11.61 2.87
C LYS A 25 4.17 -12.28 2.09
N PRO A 26 3.28 -13.03 2.77
CA PRO A 26 2.09 -13.63 2.14
C PRO A 26 1.25 -12.66 1.31
N ALA A 27 1.08 -11.41 1.77
CA ALA A 27 0.34 -10.39 1.03
C ALA A 27 0.95 -10.06 -0.33
N THR A 28 2.28 -10.03 -0.46
CA THR A 28 2.92 -9.79 -1.76
C THR A 28 2.56 -10.88 -2.75
N ILE A 29 2.62 -12.15 -2.32
CA ILE A 29 2.27 -13.29 -3.17
C ILE A 29 0.78 -13.27 -3.51
N ASN A 30 -0.09 -12.95 -2.55
CA ASN A 30 -1.52 -12.84 -2.80
C ASN A 30 -1.83 -11.76 -3.86
N ARG A 31 -1.17 -10.60 -3.81
CA ARG A 31 -1.32 -9.55 -4.83
C ARG A 31 -0.81 -9.97 -6.20
N GLU A 32 0.32 -10.67 -6.28
CA GLU A 32 0.81 -11.25 -7.53
C GLU A 32 -0.23 -12.21 -8.15
N ILE A 33 -0.84 -13.09 -7.34
CA ILE A 33 -1.89 -14.01 -7.79
C ILE A 33 -3.19 -13.28 -8.15
N GLU A 34 -3.53 -12.19 -7.46
CA GLU A 34 -4.72 -11.40 -7.75
C GLU A 34 -4.61 -10.69 -9.11
N VAL A 35 -3.44 -10.14 -9.44
CA VAL A 35 -3.17 -9.59 -10.78
C VAL A 35 -3.35 -10.68 -11.84
N LEU A 36 -2.74 -11.84 -11.65
CA LEU A 36 -2.87 -12.96 -12.60
C LEU A 36 -4.33 -13.42 -12.72
N ARG A 37 -5.07 -13.47 -11.61
CA ARG A 37 -6.50 -13.78 -11.60
C ARG A 37 -7.28 -12.77 -12.43
N LYS A 38 -7.01 -11.46 -12.28
CA LYS A 38 -7.68 -10.41 -13.08
C LYS A 38 -7.33 -10.54 -14.57
N MET A 39 -6.08 -10.84 -14.91
CA MET A 39 -5.67 -11.09 -16.30
C MET A 39 -6.48 -12.22 -16.93
N PHE A 40 -6.65 -13.35 -16.23
CA PHE A 40 -7.46 -14.46 -16.73
C PHE A 40 -8.95 -14.11 -16.85
N ASN A 41 -9.50 -13.32 -15.92
CA ASN A 41 -10.89 -12.86 -16.07
C ASN A 41 -11.05 -12.00 -17.32
N ILE A 42 -10.14 -11.04 -17.56
CA ILE A 42 -10.15 -10.23 -18.79
C ILE A 42 -10.01 -11.13 -20.04
N ALA A 43 -9.17 -12.16 -20.00
CA ALA A 43 -9.01 -13.08 -21.12
C ALA A 43 -10.30 -13.88 -21.38
N ILE A 44 -11.03 -14.28 -20.35
CA ILE A 44 -12.33 -14.96 -20.49
C ILE A 44 -13.38 -14.01 -21.04
N ASP A 45 -13.46 -12.78 -20.53
CA ASP A 45 -14.41 -11.76 -21.01
C ASP A 45 -14.21 -11.47 -22.51
N ASN A 46 -12.96 -11.55 -23.00
CA ASN A 46 -12.61 -11.40 -24.42
C ASN A 46 -12.64 -12.71 -25.23
N GLY A 47 -13.02 -13.84 -24.62
CA GLY A 47 -13.09 -15.14 -25.30
C GLY A 47 -11.73 -15.80 -25.60
N TRP A 48 -10.62 -15.29 -25.06
CA TRP A 48 -9.27 -15.85 -25.24
C TRP A 48 -8.97 -17.03 -24.31
N ALA A 49 -9.74 -17.18 -23.24
CA ALA A 49 -9.63 -18.28 -22.30
C ALA A 49 -11.01 -18.82 -21.92
N ILE A 50 -11.07 -20.12 -21.63
CA ILE A 50 -12.33 -20.80 -21.26
C ILE A 50 -12.53 -20.78 -19.74
N GLU A 51 -11.43 -20.84 -18.97
CA GLU A 51 -11.49 -20.89 -17.51
C GLU A 51 -10.35 -20.15 -16.83
N ASN A 52 -10.58 -19.74 -15.58
CA ASN A 52 -9.57 -19.08 -14.74
C ASN A 52 -8.87 -20.10 -13.83
N PRO A 53 -7.60 -20.47 -14.10
CA PRO A 53 -6.84 -21.40 -13.27
C PRO A 53 -6.48 -20.79 -11.90
N CYS A 54 -6.54 -19.46 -11.75
CA CYS A 54 -6.25 -18.72 -10.53
C CYS A 54 -7.50 -18.38 -9.72
N SER A 55 -8.69 -18.86 -10.10
CA SER A 55 -9.94 -18.56 -9.38
C SER A 55 -9.80 -18.84 -7.87
N SER A 56 -10.49 -18.07 -7.03
CA SER A 56 -10.42 -18.20 -5.56
C SER A 56 -10.83 -19.59 -5.06
N ARG A 57 -11.67 -20.31 -5.83
CA ARG A 57 -12.04 -21.71 -5.56
C ARG A 57 -10.86 -22.67 -5.76
N LYS A 58 -10.03 -22.43 -6.78
CA LYS A 58 -8.87 -23.28 -7.13
C LYS A 58 -7.62 -22.90 -6.33
N ILE A 59 -7.39 -21.61 -6.12
CA ILE A 59 -6.20 -21.05 -5.44
C ILE A 59 -6.65 -20.13 -4.31
N ARG A 60 -6.68 -20.66 -3.09
CA ARG A 60 -7.04 -19.89 -1.88
C ARG A 60 -5.88 -18.97 -1.48
N PRO A 61 -6.13 -17.68 -1.19
CA PRO A 61 -5.09 -16.77 -0.73
C PRO A 61 -4.48 -17.26 0.58
N PHE A 62 -3.20 -16.94 0.79
CA PHE A 62 -2.58 -17.16 2.10
C PHE A 62 -3.21 -16.24 3.15
N ARG A 63 -3.23 -16.69 4.41
CA ARG A 63 -3.61 -15.82 5.53
C ARG A 63 -2.66 -14.63 5.59
N GLU A 64 -3.22 -13.43 5.68
CA GLU A 64 -2.49 -12.19 5.86
C GLU A 64 -2.59 -11.75 7.31
N ASP A 65 -1.45 -11.42 7.90
CA ASP A 65 -1.36 -10.85 9.25
C ASP A 65 -0.56 -9.55 9.16
N ASN A 66 -1.10 -8.59 8.41
CA ASN A 66 -0.47 -7.30 8.17
C ASN A 66 -1.23 -6.14 8.81
N LYS A 67 -2.22 -6.42 9.65
CA LYS A 67 -2.94 -5.35 10.35
C LYS A 67 -1.98 -4.65 11.30
N LYS A 68 -1.77 -3.36 11.06
CA LYS A 68 -1.11 -2.46 12.00
C LYS A 68 -2.12 -1.38 12.33
N GLU A 69 -2.91 -1.60 13.37
CA GLU A 69 -3.70 -0.54 13.99
C GLU A 69 -2.82 0.09 15.07
N ARG A 70 -2.11 1.17 14.69
CA ARG A 70 -1.33 2.01 15.59
C ARG A 70 -1.54 3.46 15.20
N TYR A 71 -1.93 4.27 16.16
CA TYR A 71 -1.94 5.73 16.08
C TYR A 71 -0.87 6.27 17.04
N LEU A 72 -0.54 7.56 16.90
CA LEU A 72 0.35 8.23 17.85
C LEU A 72 -0.46 8.60 19.08
N GLU A 73 0.06 8.29 20.26
CA GLU A 73 -0.47 8.86 21.51
C GLU A 73 -0.08 10.35 21.61
N PRO A 74 -0.81 11.18 22.37
CA PRO A 74 -0.54 12.62 22.51
C PRO A 74 0.92 12.93 22.90
N GLU A 75 1.53 12.11 23.75
CA GLU A 75 2.94 12.28 24.14
C GLU A 75 3.89 11.92 23.00
N GLU A 76 3.54 10.95 22.16
CA GLU A 76 4.31 10.60 20.96
C GLU A 76 4.25 11.71 19.91
N GLU A 77 3.08 12.32 19.71
CA GLU A 77 2.90 13.47 18.82
C GLU A 77 3.78 14.63 19.26
N ASN A 78 3.75 14.98 20.56
CA ASN A 78 4.60 16.04 21.11
C ASN A 78 6.08 15.72 20.95
N ARG A 79 6.51 14.46 21.19
CA ARG A 79 7.90 14.04 20.95
C ARG A 79 8.29 14.18 19.48
N LEU A 80 7.40 13.83 18.55
CA LEU A 80 7.64 13.96 17.12
C LEU A 80 7.80 15.42 16.70
N LEU A 81 6.92 16.31 17.18
CA LEU A 81 6.99 17.74 16.87
C LEU A 81 8.24 18.39 17.49
N ASN A 82 8.63 18.00 18.70
CA ASN A 82 9.84 18.50 19.37
C ASN A 82 11.14 17.98 18.73
N ALA A 83 11.08 16.88 17.99
CA ALA A 83 12.22 16.38 17.21
C ALA A 83 12.42 17.16 15.89
N CYS A 84 11.42 17.92 15.44
CA CYS A 84 11.49 18.73 14.22
C CYS A 84 12.20 20.07 14.48
N THR A 85 13.47 20.01 14.86
CA THR A 85 14.32 21.18 15.20
C THR A 85 15.66 21.14 14.47
N GLY A 86 16.35 22.28 14.39
CA GLY A 86 17.67 22.36 13.75
C GLY A 86 17.58 22.01 12.27
N GLU A 87 18.36 21.02 11.82
CA GLU A 87 18.34 20.57 10.43
C GLU A 87 16.97 20.03 9.99
N TYR A 88 16.11 19.57 10.92
CA TYR A 88 14.78 19.02 10.62
C TYR A 88 13.63 20.02 10.77
N GLU A 89 13.90 21.30 11.01
CA GLU A 89 12.86 22.31 11.26
C GLU A 89 11.86 22.41 10.09
N TYR A 90 12.34 22.24 8.86
CA TYR A 90 11.50 22.23 7.65
C TYR A 90 10.45 21.11 7.64
N MET A 91 10.65 20.04 8.42
CA MET A 91 9.68 18.94 8.53
C MET A 91 8.48 19.29 9.39
N ARG A 92 8.61 20.25 10.32
CA ARG A 92 7.56 20.62 11.26
C ARG A 92 6.23 20.97 10.59
N PRO A 93 6.16 21.89 9.60
CA PRO A 93 4.89 22.19 8.92
C PRO A 93 4.31 21.00 8.15
N ILE A 94 5.16 20.11 7.61
CA ILE A 94 4.73 18.90 6.90
C ILE A 94 4.06 17.93 7.88
N VAL A 95 4.68 17.71 9.05
CA VAL A 95 4.15 16.84 10.10
C VAL A 95 2.86 17.39 10.67
N VAL A 96 2.79 18.68 10.98
CA VAL A 96 1.57 19.36 11.46
C VAL A 96 0.43 19.20 10.44
N CYS A 97 0.71 19.41 9.15
CA CYS A 97 -0.28 19.20 8.10
C CYS A 97 -0.76 17.73 8.08
N ALA A 98 0.15 16.76 8.14
CA ALA A 98 -0.21 15.34 8.15
C ALA A 98 -1.08 14.94 9.35
N LEU A 99 -0.75 15.43 10.54
CA LEU A 99 -1.47 15.12 11.79
C LEU A 99 -2.89 15.69 11.79
N HIS A 100 -3.08 16.92 11.30
CA HIS A 100 -4.35 17.62 11.46
C HIS A 100 -5.28 17.60 10.24
N THR A 101 -4.79 17.22 9.06
CA THR A 101 -5.62 17.19 7.83
C THR A 101 -5.95 15.78 7.34
N GLY A 102 -5.20 14.76 7.78
CA GLY A 102 -5.36 13.39 7.29
C GLY A 102 -4.96 13.19 5.82
N MET A 103 -4.34 14.19 5.19
CA MET A 103 -3.86 14.11 3.81
C MET A 103 -2.82 13.00 3.63
N ARG A 104 -2.81 12.36 2.47
CA ARG A 104 -1.76 11.39 2.11
C ARG A 104 -0.44 12.12 1.94
N ARG A 105 0.67 11.42 2.25
CA ARG A 105 2.04 11.94 2.04
C ARG A 105 2.23 12.56 0.65
N GLY A 106 1.74 11.91 -0.40
CA GLY A 106 1.86 12.41 -1.77
C GLY A 106 1.07 13.72 -2.01
N GLU A 107 -0.08 13.89 -1.37
CA GLU A 107 -0.90 15.10 -1.47
C GLU A 107 -0.20 16.27 -0.76
N ILE A 108 0.34 16.03 0.43
CA ILE A 108 1.08 17.05 1.20
C ILE A 108 2.33 17.52 0.46
N LEU A 109 3.15 16.59 -0.04
CA LEU A 109 4.41 16.92 -0.70
C LEU A 109 4.24 17.58 -2.07
N ASN A 110 3.07 17.43 -2.71
CA ASN A 110 2.74 18.08 -3.98
C ASN A 110 1.79 19.27 -3.83
N LEU A 111 1.48 19.69 -2.59
CA LEU A 111 0.57 20.79 -2.32
C LEU A 111 1.13 22.11 -2.88
N LYS A 112 0.30 22.82 -3.65
CA LYS A 112 0.62 24.13 -4.20
C LYS A 112 -0.19 25.21 -3.49
N TRP A 113 0.35 26.43 -3.44
CA TRP A 113 -0.33 27.56 -2.80
C TRP A 113 -1.70 27.88 -3.41
N ASP A 114 -1.88 27.70 -4.71
CA ASP A 114 -3.17 27.91 -5.40
C ASP A 114 -4.26 26.92 -4.95
N CYS A 115 -3.89 25.85 -4.25
CA CYS A 115 -4.81 24.88 -3.66
C CYS A 115 -5.18 25.21 -2.21
N VAL A 116 -4.64 26.29 -1.63
CA VAL A 116 -4.83 26.64 -0.22
C VAL A 116 -5.60 27.94 -0.10
N ASP A 117 -6.82 27.87 0.43
CA ASP A 117 -7.63 29.05 0.74
C ASP A 117 -7.65 29.24 2.26
N LEU A 118 -6.74 30.08 2.76
CA LEU A 118 -6.66 30.38 4.19
C LEU A 118 -7.83 31.25 4.69
N LYS A 119 -8.47 32.01 3.79
CA LYS A 119 -9.61 32.88 4.16
C LYS A 119 -10.83 32.02 4.46
N ASN A 120 -11.10 31.04 3.60
CA ASN A 120 -12.22 30.11 3.72
C ASN A 120 -11.85 28.80 4.43
N ARG A 121 -10.57 28.63 4.80
CA ARG A 121 -10.01 27.51 5.57
C ARG A 121 -10.22 26.15 4.93
N TYR A 122 -9.97 26.03 3.63
CA TYR A 122 -9.97 24.73 2.95
C TYR A 122 -8.72 24.53 2.10
N ILE A 123 -8.42 23.26 1.84
CA ILE A 123 -7.38 22.82 0.93
C ILE A 123 -8.05 21.98 -0.16
N THR A 124 -7.79 22.32 -1.41
CA THR A 124 -8.24 21.53 -2.56
C THR A 124 -7.21 20.46 -2.87
N LEU A 125 -7.64 19.20 -2.96
CA LEU A 125 -6.80 18.07 -3.32
C LEU A 125 -6.98 17.76 -4.81
N LEU A 126 -5.88 17.42 -5.49
CA LEU A 126 -5.85 17.01 -6.90
C LEU A 126 -5.88 15.48 -7.04
#